data_AF-A0A5K0VV05-F1
#
_entry.id   AF-A0A5K0VV05-F1
#
_cell.length_a   1.000
_cell.length_b   1.000
_cell.length_c   1.000
_cell.angle_alpha   90.00
_cell.angle_beta   90.00
_cell.angle_gamma   90.00
#
_symmetry.space_group_name_H-M   'P 1'
#
loop_
_entity.id
_entity.type
_entity.pdbx_description
1 polymer ?
#
loop_
_entity_poly.entity_id
_entity_poly.type
_entity_poly.pdbx_seq_one_letter_code
_entity_poly.pdbx_strand_id
1 'polypeptide(L)'
;FEVVASGCCETSTSSGGDVCVENGTVCDDRSVYVYFDGGHPTDRVNAILSQLVYSSNLTSIAYPFNVQQLASINASASASSAILEPSESLVSHGRDVQ
;
A
#
# COMPACT_ATOMS: atom_id res chain seq x y z
N PHE A 1 16.78 -11.00 -1.04
CA PHE A 1 16.49 -11.83 0.13
C PHE A 1 17.52 -12.94 0.18
N GLU A 2 17.93 -13.31 1.38
CA GLU A 2 18.91 -14.37 1.65
C GLU A 2 18.22 -15.60 2.21
N VAL A 3 17.14 -15.41 2.97
CA VAL A 3 16.34 -16.50 3.55
C VAL A 3 14.92 -16.46 2.96
N VAL A 4 14.54 -17.54 2.30
CA VAL A 4 13.26 -17.66 1.57
C VAL A 4 12.41 -18.84 2.00
N ALA A 5 12.99 -19.80 2.73
CA ALA A 5 12.34 -21.06 3.11
C ALA A 5 11.93 -21.12 4.59
N SER A 6 12.20 -20.07 5.37
CA SER A 6 11.81 -19.96 6.78
C SER A 6 11.38 -18.54 7.13
N GLY A 7 10.56 -18.42 8.17
CA GLY A 7 10.24 -17.15 8.80
C GLY A 7 11.42 -16.58 9.59
N CYS A 8 11.35 -15.28 9.87
CA CYS A 8 12.27 -14.60 10.77
C CYS A 8 11.99 -14.91 12.25
N CYS A 9 10.73 -15.12 12.63
CA CYS A 9 10.38 -15.54 13.97
C CYS A 9 10.27 -17.07 14.09
N GLU A 10 10.49 -17.56 15.30
CA GLU A 10 10.29 -18.97 15.64
C GLU A 10 8.81 -19.36 15.56
N THR A 11 8.52 -20.38 14.77
CA THR A 11 7.19 -20.98 14.65
C THR A 11 7.21 -22.42 15.16
N SER A 12 6.05 -22.95 15.57
CA SER A 12 5.93 -24.34 15.98
C SER A 12 4.87 -25.08 15.16
N THR A 13 5.07 -26.38 14.96
CA THR A 13 4.05 -27.22 14.35
C THR A 13 2.80 -27.33 15.22
N SER A 14 2.93 -27.14 16.54
CA SER A 14 1.80 -27.06 17.46
C SER A 14 0.92 -25.83 17.26
N SER A 15 1.46 -24.72 16.71
CA SER A 15 0.69 -23.53 16.29
C SER A 15 0.30 -23.57 14.81
N GLY A 16 0.43 -24.72 14.14
CA GLY A 16 0.17 -24.87 12.71
C GLY A 16 1.31 -24.37 11.82
N GLY A 17 2.38 -23.83 12.39
CA GLY A 17 3.54 -23.32 11.66
C GLY A 17 3.37 -21.93 11.07
N ASP A 18 2.16 -21.36 11.10
CA ASP A 18 1.85 -20.08 10.45
C ASP A 18 2.27 -18.87 11.27
N VAL A 19 2.11 -18.92 12.59
CA VAL A 19 2.31 -17.78 13.49
C VAL A 19 3.50 -17.99 14.42
N CYS A 20 4.13 -16.89 14.82
CA CYS A 20 5.21 -16.90 15.81
C CYS A 20 4.74 -17.51 17.14
N VAL A 21 5.63 -18.22 17.82
CA VAL A 21 5.42 -18.63 19.21
C VAL A 21 5.63 -17.46 20.18
N GLU A 22 4.85 -17.44 21.25
CA GLU A 22 5.02 -16.45 22.31
C GLU A 22 6.41 -16.57 22.94
N ASN A 23 7.11 -15.45 23.11
CA ASN A 23 8.50 -15.38 23.59
C ASN A 23 9.53 -16.20 22.78
N GLY A 24 9.21 -16.56 21.54
CA GLY A 24 10.16 -17.20 20.63
C GLY A 24 11.27 -16.28 20.14
N THR A 25 12.31 -16.88 19.58
CA THR A 25 13.41 -16.12 18.99
C THR A 25 12.95 -15.37 17.73
N VAL A 26 13.49 -14.19 17.49
CA VAL A 26 13.28 -13.39 16.27
C VAL A 26 14.65 -13.09 15.67
N CYS A 27 14.76 -13.20 14.35
CA CYS A 27 16.00 -12.89 13.62
C CYS A 27 16.44 -11.42 13.83
N ASP A 28 17.75 -11.18 13.73
CA ASP A 28 18.33 -9.85 13.94
C ASP A 28 17.99 -8.85 12.81
N ASP A 29 17.96 -9.34 11.57
CA ASP A 29 17.65 -8.52 10.39
C ASP A 29 16.47 -9.10 9.60
N ARG A 30 15.28 -8.52 9.78
CA ARG A 30 14.06 -8.88 9.04
C ARG A 30 14.16 -8.59 7.54
N SER A 31 15.07 -7.71 7.12
CA SER A 31 15.18 -7.27 5.74
C SER A 31 15.72 -8.39 4.83
N VAL A 32 16.48 -9.35 5.35
CA VAL A 32 17.02 -10.44 4.53
C VAL A 32 16.02 -11.59 4.33
N TYR A 33 14.92 -11.62 5.08
CA TYR A 33 13.89 -12.65 5.03
C TYR A 33 12.72 -12.26 4.12
N VAL A 34 12.19 -13.23 3.37
CA VAL A 34 10.93 -13.06 2.64
C VAL A 34 9.75 -13.07 3.62
N TYR A 35 9.73 -14.00 4.57
CA TYR A 35 8.62 -14.20 5.51
C TYR A 35 8.99 -13.74 6.92
N PHE A 36 8.04 -13.10 7.60
CA PHE A 36 8.19 -12.76 9.01
C PHE A 36 7.90 -13.97 9.90
N ASP A 37 6.74 -14.61 9.68
CA ASP A 37 6.33 -15.87 10.30
C ASP A 37 6.19 -16.96 9.22
N GLY A 38 5.37 -17.99 9.42
CA GLY A 38 5.19 -19.06 8.44
C GLY A 38 4.25 -18.72 7.29
N GLY A 39 3.43 -17.67 7.42
CA GLY A 39 2.40 -17.32 6.45
C GLY A 39 2.49 -15.91 5.87
N HIS A 40 3.16 -14.98 6.57
CA HIS A 40 3.13 -13.56 6.27
C HIS A 40 4.49 -13.03 5.82
N PRO A 41 4.51 -12.13 4.81
CA PRO A 41 5.72 -11.48 4.34
C PRO A 41 6.31 -10.52 5.38
N THR A 42 7.61 -10.24 5.28
CA THR A 42 8.26 -9.16 6.04
C THR A 42 7.82 -7.79 5.53
N ASP A 43 8.01 -6.76 6.36
CA ASP A 43 7.74 -5.37 5.98
C ASP A 43 8.51 -4.94 4.72
N ARG A 44 9.71 -5.50 4.50
CA ARG A 44 10.49 -5.25 3.27
C ARG A 44 9.79 -5.80 2.04
N VAL A 45 9.27 -7.03 2.11
CA VAL A 45 8.48 -7.61 1.01
C VAL A 45 7.21 -6.79 0.80
N ASN A 46 6.51 -6.41 1.87
CA ASN A 46 5.33 -5.55 1.77
C ASN A 46 5.65 -4.21 1.08
N ALA A 47 6.74 -3.53 1.44
CA ALA A 47 7.15 -2.28 0.80
C ALA A 47 7.40 -2.45 -0.72
N ILE A 48 8.06 -3.54 -1.13
CA ILE A 48 8.28 -3.85 -2.55
C ILE A 48 6.95 -4.10 -3.26
N LEU A 49 6.07 -4.93 -2.68
CA LEU A 49 4.75 -5.22 -3.25
C LEU A 49 3.90 -3.96 -3.35
N SER A 50 3.90 -3.11 -2.33
CA SER A 50 3.20 -1.83 -2.34
C SER A 50 3.71 -0.94 -3.48
N GLN A 51 5.02 -0.84 -3.70
CA GLN A 51 5.56 -0.03 -4.79
C GLN A 51 5.15 -0.56 -6.16
N LEU A 52 5.20 -1.89 -6.34
CA LEU A 52 4.77 -2.55 -7.57
C LEU A 52 3.29 -2.29 -7.84
N VAL A 53 2.40 -2.53 -6.87
CA VAL A 53 0.96 -2.29 -7.03
C VAL A 53 0.63 -0.81 -7.21
N TYR A 54 1.41 0.09 -6.58
CA TYR A 54 1.14 1.52 -6.62
C TYR A 54 1.42 2.14 -7.98
N SER A 55 2.53 1.76 -8.62
CA SER A 55 3.08 2.52 -9.77
C SER A 55 3.58 1.68 -10.95
N SER A 56 3.55 0.34 -10.88
CA SER A 56 3.97 -0.49 -12.01
C SER A 56 3.06 -0.29 -13.22
N ASN A 57 3.64 -0.36 -14.42
CA ASN A 57 2.92 -0.38 -15.69
C ASN A 57 2.64 -1.82 -16.18
N LEU A 58 3.04 -2.84 -15.41
CA LEU A 58 2.80 -4.25 -15.75
C LEU A 58 1.36 -4.64 -15.41
N THR A 59 0.61 -5.04 -16.43
CA THR A 59 -0.77 -5.53 -16.28
C THR A 59 -0.87 -6.84 -15.51
N SER A 60 0.23 -7.60 -15.40
CA SER A 60 0.31 -8.79 -14.55
C SER A 60 0.37 -8.47 -13.05
N ILE A 61 0.64 -7.22 -12.67
CA ILE A 61 0.70 -6.75 -11.28
C ILE A 61 -0.58 -6.02 -10.89
N ALA A 62 -1.02 -5.07 -11.71
CA ALA A 62 -2.24 -4.31 -11.49
C ALA A 62 -2.96 -4.08 -12.82
N TYR A 63 -4.25 -4.39 -12.85
CA TYR A 63 -5.10 -4.23 -14.03
C TYR A 63 -6.51 -3.79 -13.61
N PRO A 64 -7.18 -2.86 -14.33
CA PRO A 64 -6.74 -2.21 -15.57
C PRO A 64 -5.83 -0.97 -15.39
N PHE A 65 -5.67 -0.49 -14.17
CA PHE A 65 -4.80 0.64 -13.82
C PHE A 65 -4.17 0.41 -12.44
N ASN A 66 -3.01 1.01 -12.18
CA ASN A 66 -2.37 0.97 -10.87
C ASN A 66 -2.99 1.97 -9.89
N VAL A 67 -2.63 1.89 -8.60
CA VAL A 67 -3.24 2.75 -7.56
C VAL A 67 -2.97 4.23 -7.80
N GLN A 68 -1.80 4.60 -8.31
CA GLN A 68 -1.47 6.00 -8.65
C GLN A 68 -2.39 6.54 -9.75
N GLN A 69 -2.64 5.76 -10.79
CA GLN A 69 -3.58 6.11 -11.86
C GLN A 69 -5.00 6.23 -11.33
N LEU A 70 -5.46 5.28 -10.52
CA LEU A 70 -6.78 5.30 -9.88
C LEU A 70 -6.98 6.57 -9.03
N ALA A 71 -5.99 6.92 -8.20
CA ALA A 71 -6.03 8.13 -7.37
C ALA A 71 -6.09 9.42 -8.21
N SER A 72 -5.65 9.36 -9.46
CA SER A 72 -5.59 10.51 -10.37
C SER A 72 -6.83 10.68 -11.25
N ILE A 73 -7.81 9.75 -11.21
CA ILE A 73 -8.96 9.75 -12.13
C ILE A 73 -9.83 11.02 -12.01
N ASN A 74 -9.93 11.63 -10.82
CA ASN A 74 -10.63 12.91 -10.65
C ASN A 74 -9.67 14.13 -10.64
N ALA A 75 -8.36 13.90 -10.53
CA ALA A 75 -7.35 14.96 -10.64
C ALA A 75 -7.09 15.35 -12.10
N SER A 76 -7.33 14.45 -13.06
CA SER A 76 -7.29 14.76 -14.50
C SER A 76 -8.60 15.32 -15.04
N ALA A 77 -9.74 15.04 -14.39
CA ALA A 77 -11.03 15.67 -14.71
C ALA A 77 -11.08 17.16 -14.33
N SER A 78 -10.25 17.60 -13.36
CA SER A 78 -10.08 19.01 -13.00
C SER A 78 -8.96 19.72 -13.78
N ALA A 79 -8.17 19.01 -14.58
CA ALA A 79 -7.07 19.58 -15.38
C ALA A 79 -7.49 20.01 -16.80
N SER A 80 -8.76 19.81 -17.19
CA SER A 80 -9.29 20.25 -18.49
C SER A 80 -10.08 21.57 -18.45
N SER A 81 -10.08 22.29 -17.33
CA SER A 81 -10.75 23.60 -17.21
C SER A 81 -9.75 24.73 -16.97
N ALA A 82 -8.82 24.91 -17.91
CA ALA A 82 -7.93 26.07 -17.94
C ALA A 82 -8.03 26.80 -19.29
N ILE A 83 -9.24 27.13 -19.74
CA ILE A 83 -9.48 28.08 -20.85
C ILE A 83 -10.75 28.91 -20.54
N LEU A 84 -10.53 30.21 -20.23
CA LEU A 84 -11.41 31.41 -20.17
C LEU A 84 -12.11 31.82 -18.85
N GLU A 85 -11.72 33.02 -18.36
CA GLU A 85 -12.37 33.90 -17.37
C GLU A 85 -13.61 34.67 -17.94
N PRO A 86 -14.16 35.74 -17.31
CA PRO A 86 -14.89 35.85 -16.03
C PRO A 86 -16.26 36.56 -16.20
N SER A 87 -17.33 36.03 -15.61
CA SER A 87 -18.57 36.71 -15.14
C SER A 87 -19.58 35.60 -14.82
N GLU A 88 -20.25 35.53 -13.68
CA GLU A 88 -21.16 36.51 -13.14
C GLU A 88 -21.33 36.33 -11.62
N SER A 89 -21.49 37.49 -10.97
CA SER A 89 -22.13 37.76 -9.69
C SER A 89 -23.03 36.65 -9.11
N LEU A 90 -22.63 36.08 -7.96
CA LEU A 90 -23.56 35.44 -7.04
C LEU A 90 -23.36 35.96 -5.61
N VAL A 91 -24.21 36.93 -5.29
CA VAL A 91 -24.75 37.36 -4.00
C VAL A 91 -24.45 36.43 -2.82
N SER A 92 -23.73 36.94 -1.82
CA SER A 92 -23.60 36.33 -0.49
C SER A 92 -24.91 36.47 0.29
N HIS A 93 -25.65 35.38 0.47
CA HIS A 93 -26.61 35.29 1.57
C HIS A 93 -25.94 34.59 2.74
N GLY A 94 -25.62 35.37 3.77
CA GLY A 94 -25.12 34.88 5.03
C GLY A 94 -26.09 33.95 5.73
N ARG A 95 -25.52 33.04 6.52
CA ARG A 95 -26.13 32.50 7.73
C ARG A 95 -25.05 32.39 8.79
N ASP A 96 -25.06 33.36 9.69
CA ASP A 96 -24.70 33.15 11.09
C ASP A 96 -25.63 32.09 11.67
N VAL A 97 -25.08 31.04 12.26
CA VAL A 97 -25.71 30.34 13.39
C VAL A 97 -24.60 29.84 14.31
N GLN A 98 -24.54 30.52 15.47
CA GLN A 98 -24.09 30.13 16.81
C GLN A 98 -23.26 28.86 16.99
#